data_AF-A0A3B9CVV8-F1
#
_entry.id   AF-A0A3B9CVV8-F1
#
_cell.length_a   1.000
_cell.length_b   1.000
_cell.length_c   1.000
_cell.angle_alpha   90.00
_cell.angle_beta   90.00
_cell.angle_gamma   90.00
#
_symmetry.space_group_name_H-M   'P 1'
#
loop_
_entity.id
_entity.type
_entity.pdbx_description
1 polymer ?
#
loop_
_entity_poly.entity_id
_entity_poly.type
_entity_poly.pdbx_seq_one_letter_code
_entity_poly.pdbx_strand_id
1 'polypeptide(L)' 'LSEVDPAVLLEEVDMPWVGWPIKLGAIMFCPMHEQIHAGQIGLLRRALGHQPVR' A
#
# COMPACT_ATOMS: atom_id res chain seq x y z
N LEU A 1 -2.81 -11.61 -16.65
CA LEU A 1 -3.96 -10.70 -16.44
C LEU A 1 -5.18 -11.07 -17.31
N SER A 2 -5.04 -11.90 -18.36
CA SER A 2 -6.16 -12.33 -19.22
C SER A 2 -7.09 -13.37 -18.60
N GLU A 3 -6.77 -13.89 -17.41
CA GLU A 3 -7.49 -14.99 -16.76
C GLU A 3 -8.51 -14.53 -15.71
N VAL A 4 -8.57 -13.22 -15.41
CA VAL A 4 -9.47 -12.66 -14.40
C VAL A 4 -10.21 -11.46 -14.99
N ASP A 5 -11.53 -11.48 -14.91
CA ASP A 5 -12.36 -10.33 -15.26
C ASP A 5 -12.02 -9.14 -14.32
N PRO A 6 -11.63 -7.97 -14.84
CA PRO A 6 -11.37 -6.79 -14.02
C PRO A 6 -12.51 -6.42 -13.06
N ALA A 7 -13.76 -6.77 -13.37
CA ALA A 7 -14.91 -6.52 -12.50
C ALA A 7 -14.75 -7.17 -11.11
N VAL A 8 -13.98 -8.26 -11.00
CA VAL A 8 -13.69 -8.94 -9.73
C VAL A 8 -13.01 -7.98 -8.73
N LEU A 9 -12.26 -6.99 -9.19
CA LEU A 9 -11.61 -6.00 -8.31
C LEU A 9 -12.59 -5.12 -7.52
N LEU A 10 -13.86 -5.08 -7.94
CA LEU A 10 -14.93 -4.31 -7.29
C LEU A 10 -15.69 -5.12 -6.23
N GLU A 11 -15.42 -6.41 -6.08
CA GLU A 11 -16.07 -7.23 -5.06
C GLU A 11 -15.64 -6.81 -3.66
N GLU A 12 -16.60 -6.75 -2.75
CA GLU A 12 -16.37 -6.40 -1.34
C GLU A 12 -15.53 -7.45 -0.61
N VAL A 13 -14.69 -7.00 0.31
CA VAL A 13 -13.86 -7.86 1.16
C VAL A 13 -13.76 -7.29 2.57
N ASP A 14 -13.50 -8.18 3.52
CA ASP A 14 -13.16 -7.79 4.88
C ASP A 14 -11.80 -7.07 4.92
N MET A 15 -11.58 -6.33 6.01
CA MET A 15 -10.27 -5.69 6.27
C MET A 15 -9.13 -6.73 6.29
N PRO A 16 -7.93 -6.40 5.77
CA PRO A 16 -7.45 -5.04 5.50
C PRO A 16 -7.65 -4.53 4.06
N TRP A 17 -8.02 -3.26 3.94
CA TRP A 17 -8.09 -2.51 2.69
C TRP A 17 -7.77 -1.02 2.93
N VAL A 18 -7.51 -0.28 1.85
CA VAL A 18 -7.30 1.18 1.90
C VAL A 18 -8.24 1.90 0.92
N GLY A 19 -8.86 2.99 1.38
CA GLY A 19 -9.81 3.80 0.60
C GLY A 19 -11.21 3.19 0.51
N TRP A 20 -11.33 1.98 -0.06
CA TRP A 20 -12.61 1.32 -0.34
C TRP A 20 -12.60 -0.16 0.10
N PRO A 21 -13.75 -0.70 0.59
CA PRO A 21 -13.86 -2.06 1.10
C PRO A 21 -13.98 -3.12 -0.01
N ILE A 22 -13.14 -3.04 -1.05
CA ILE A 22 -13.17 -3.92 -2.23
C ILE A 22 -11.80 -4.54 -2.48
N LYS A 23 -11.73 -5.59 -3.31
CA LYS A 23 -10.47 -6.28 -3.64
C LYS A 23 -9.37 -5.35 -4.15
N LEU A 24 -9.70 -4.33 -4.95
CA LEU A 24 -8.72 -3.31 -5.33
C LEU A 24 -8.14 -2.59 -4.10
N GLY A 25 -9.00 -2.19 -3.17
CA GLY A 25 -8.58 -1.55 -1.91
C GLY A 25 -7.70 -2.46 -1.05
N ALA A 26 -7.97 -3.76 -1.03
CA ALA A 26 -7.10 -4.74 -0.36
C ALA A 26 -5.73 -4.90 -1.06
N ILE A 27 -5.69 -4.95 -2.40
CA ILE A 27 -4.43 -4.99 -3.16
C ILE A 27 -3.59 -3.74 -2.91
N MET A 28 -4.24 -2.57 -2.83
CA MET A 28 -3.56 -1.31 -2.57
C MET A 28 -3.04 -1.17 -1.12
N PHE A 29 -3.51 -1.99 -0.19
CA PHE A 29 -3.13 -1.90 1.21
C PHE A 29 -1.62 -2.06 1.43
N CYS A 30 -1.02 -3.17 0.96
CA CYS A 30 0.40 -3.46 1.17
C CYS A 30 1.34 -2.37 0.62
N PRO A 31 1.24 -1.93 -0.65
CA PRO A 31 2.15 -0.91 -1.17
C PRO A 31 1.96 0.46 -0.48
N MET A 32 0.75 0.80 -0.02
CA MET A 32 0.53 2.04 0.73
C MET A 32 1.08 1.95 2.16
N HIS A 33 0.89 0.81 2.83
CA HIS A 33 1.46 0.53 4.15
C HIS A 33 2.99 0.59 4.13
N GLU A 34 3.62 -0.05 3.14
CA GLU A 34 5.07 -0.03 2.98
C GLU A 34 5.61 1.39 2.69
N GLN A 35 4.88 2.20 1.92
CA GLN A 35 5.25 3.60 1.68
C GLN A 35 5.25 4.45 2.95
N ILE A 36 4.31 4.20 3.89
CA ILE A 36 4.30 4.88 5.19
C ILE A 36 5.56 4.55 5.96
N HIS A 37 5.92 3.26 6.04
CA HIS A 37 7.14 2.83 6.74
C HIS A 37 8.41 3.37 6.07
N ALA A 38 8.48 3.37 4.74
CA ALA A 38 9.59 3.97 4.01
C ALA A 38 9.74 5.47 4.32
N GLY A 39 8.64 6.21 4.39
CA GLY A 39 8.61 7.63 4.77
C GLY A 39 9.10 7.86 6.20
N GLN A 40 8.62 7.05 7.15
CA GLN A 40 9.05 7.09 8.56
C GLN A 40 10.56 6.82 8.71
N ILE A 41 11.07 5.79 8.04
CA ILE A 41 12.49 5.46 8.02
C ILE A 41 13.29 6.62 7.39
N GLY A 42 12.82 7.17 6.27
CA GLY A 42 13.46 8.32 5.62
C GLY A 42 13.57 9.55 6.53
N LEU A 43 12.52 9.84 7.30
CA LEU A 43 12.52 10.94 8.27
C LEU A 43 13.54 10.71 9.39
N LEU A 44 13.52 9.51 10.00
CA LEU A 44 14.47 9.16 11.06
C LEU A 44 15.92 9.22 10.59
N ARG A 45 16.19 8.74 9.38
CA ARG A 45 17.53 8.80 8.79
C ARG A 45 18.04 10.23 8.64
N ARG A 46 17.19 11.16 8.18
CA ARG A 46 17.55 12.58 8.08
C ARG A 46 17.83 13.20 9.46
N ALA A 47 17.01 12.87 10.47
CA ALA A 47 17.22 13.33 11.84
C ALA A 47 18.57 12.86 12.43
N LEU A 48 19.08 11.70 11.97
CA LEU A 48 20.37 11.14 12.35
C LEU A 48 21.53 11.55 11.44
N GLY A 49 21.32 12.49 10.50
CA GLY A 49 22.37 12.95 9.58
C GLY A 49 22.70 11.99 8.43
N HIS A 50 21.85 10.99 8.17
CA HIS A 50 22.01 10.04 7.08
C HIS A 50 21.16 10.40 5.85
N GLN A 51 21.60 9.97 4.67
CA GLN A 51 20.82 10.10 3.43
C GLN A 51 19.58 9.17 3.45
N PRO A 52 18.45 9.56 2.83
CA PRO A 52 17.25 8.71 2.73
C PRO A 52 17.51 7.45 1.88
N VAL A 53 16.73 6.38 2.12
CA VAL A 53 16.73 5.15 1.31
C VAL A 53 15.89 5.40 0.05
N ARG A 54 16.34 4.89 -1.10
CA ARG A 54 15.63 5.00 -2.39
C ARG A 54 14.70 3.82 -2.60
#